data_AF-X8ITP7-F1
#
_entry.id   AF-X8ITP7-F1
#
_cell.length_a   1.000
_cell.length_b   1.000
_cell.length_c   1.000
_cell.angle_alpha   90.00
_cell.angle_beta   90.00
_cell.angle_gamma   90.00
#
_symmetry.space_group_name_H-M   'P 1'
#
loop_
_entity.id
_entity.type
_entity.pdbx_description
1 polymer ?
#
loop_
_entity_poly.entity_id
_entity_poly.type
_entity_poly.pdbx_seq_one_letter_code
_entity_poly.pdbx_strand_id
1 'polypeptide(L)'
;MVLGPLNAHRGKITSVAFSPNGSRIISACENGLVCTWDAREHCITPSLAVSICRIYCTKFSSDGTRFVTGSEDGSICIWDAYTGEIVVGPVKAHTGQIYAVDFLNDRVVWGSDDGKICVCDARNGEVVLGPVTVDSTSVQVVTYSLDGKLIATGTDGQVNVWNAENGSRVFGPLTDLDDVGLLRFSPDSTRIVGISEGSGSKIIVWDVADGRNVFNAPLYGHSDYVDSVSYSPNGALIALGSQDGSIIVLDAYNGKRALKPCDSTRRICVGFSPDSTRLVSSGYRLPNPDLERADRRDGVRDTI
;
A
#
# COMPACT_ATOMS: atom_id res chain seq x y z
N MET A 1 12.92 -1.44 19.60
CA MET A 1 12.46 -2.82 19.84
C MET A 1 12.52 -3.55 18.51
N VAL A 2 13.46 -4.49 18.35
CA VAL A 2 13.62 -5.31 17.14
C VAL A 2 12.89 -6.63 17.35
N LEU A 3 11.85 -6.91 16.56
CA LEU A 3 11.34 -8.27 16.41
C LEU A 3 12.46 -9.10 15.75
N GLY A 4 12.86 -10.22 16.35
CA GLY A 4 13.89 -11.11 15.77
C GLY A 4 13.53 -11.57 14.35
N PRO A 5 14.47 -12.19 13.61
CA PRO A 5 14.24 -12.58 12.22
C PRO A 5 13.05 -13.55 12.11
N LEU A 6 12.02 -13.12 11.36
CA LEU A 6 10.78 -13.88 11.13
C LEU A 6 11.01 -14.97 10.06
N ASN A 7 11.54 -16.12 10.48
CA ASN A 7 12.00 -17.19 9.59
C ASN A 7 10.91 -18.25 9.24
N ALA A 8 9.80 -17.84 8.64
CA ALA A 8 8.79 -18.80 8.14
C ALA A 8 8.90 -19.07 6.63
N HIS A 9 9.39 -18.10 5.86
CA HIS A 9 9.43 -18.18 4.40
C HIS A 9 10.73 -18.82 3.92
N ARG A 10 10.63 -19.83 3.06
CA ARG A 10 11.77 -20.39 2.31
C ARG A 10 11.96 -19.75 0.93
N GLY A 11 10.95 -19.01 0.46
CA GLY A 11 10.97 -18.25 -0.79
C GLY A 11 11.12 -16.75 -0.56
N LYS A 12 11.29 -15.98 -1.65
CA LYS A 12 11.35 -14.52 -1.60
C LYS A 12 10.02 -13.95 -1.09
N ILE A 13 10.09 -13.10 -0.07
CA ILE A 13 8.93 -12.38 0.45
C ILE A 13 8.52 -11.34 -0.60
N THR A 14 7.25 -11.35 -0.99
CA THR A 14 6.69 -10.47 -2.02
C THR A 14 5.88 -9.33 -1.40
N SER A 15 5.28 -9.54 -0.22
CA SER A 15 4.45 -8.54 0.44
C SER A 15 4.48 -8.70 1.97
N VAL A 16 4.42 -7.57 2.69
CA VAL A 16 4.32 -7.47 4.15
C VAL A 16 3.37 -6.34 4.51
N ALA A 17 2.55 -6.52 5.54
CA ALA A 17 1.74 -5.45 6.11
C ALA A 17 1.59 -5.58 7.63
N PHE A 18 1.35 -4.45 8.30
CA PHE A 18 0.91 -4.41 9.69
C PHE A 18 -0.61 -4.25 9.76
N SER A 19 -1.22 -4.88 10.76
CA SER A 19 -2.60 -4.58 11.16
C SER A 19 -2.74 -3.13 11.64
N PRO A 20 -3.93 -2.51 11.51
CA PRO A 20 -4.18 -1.12 11.92
C PRO A 20 -3.85 -0.83 13.40
N ASN A 21 -4.05 -1.80 14.30
CA ASN A 21 -3.75 -1.68 15.72
C ASN A 21 -2.29 -2.07 16.07
N GLY A 22 -1.46 -2.37 15.07
CA GLY A 22 -0.06 -2.76 15.20
C GLY A 22 0.17 -4.09 15.95
N SER A 23 -0.87 -4.86 16.26
CA SER A 23 -0.75 -6.09 17.06
C SER A 23 -0.42 -7.32 16.21
N ARG A 24 -0.54 -7.22 14.89
CA ARG A 24 -0.30 -8.30 13.93
C ARG A 24 0.51 -7.83 12.73
N ILE A 25 1.29 -8.75 12.18
CA ILE A 25 1.97 -8.63 10.89
C ILE A 25 1.47 -9.74 9.98
N ILE A 26 1.39 -9.47 8.68
CA ILE A 26 1.31 -10.50 7.63
C ILE A 26 2.54 -10.46 6.76
N SER A 27 2.95 -11.63 6.28
CA SER A 27 3.96 -11.76 5.24
C SER A 27 3.53 -12.82 4.23
N ALA A 28 3.69 -12.52 2.95
CA ALA A 28 3.41 -13.42 1.85
C ALA A 28 4.67 -13.62 1.00
N CYS A 29 4.82 -14.79 0.41
CA CYS A 29 5.98 -15.10 -0.42
C CYS A 29 5.64 -15.75 -1.75
N GLU A 30 6.69 -15.93 -2.55
CA GLU A 30 6.60 -16.34 -3.95
C GLU A 30 5.96 -17.71 -4.18
N ASN A 31 6.02 -18.61 -3.20
CA ASN A 31 5.42 -19.94 -3.29
C ASN A 31 3.96 -19.97 -2.82
N GLY A 32 3.38 -18.81 -2.50
CA GLY A 32 2.01 -18.65 -2.03
C GLY A 32 1.80 -18.90 -0.53
N LEU A 33 2.86 -19.18 0.22
CA LEU A 33 2.78 -19.23 1.68
C LEU A 33 2.50 -17.83 2.23
N VAL A 34 1.44 -17.74 3.03
CA VAL A 34 1.06 -16.57 3.82
C VAL A 34 1.25 -16.91 5.29
N CYS A 35 1.84 -16.01 6.06
CA CYS A 35 2.03 -16.17 7.50
C CYS A 35 1.50 -14.94 8.23
N THR A 36 0.73 -15.17 9.28
CA THR A 36 0.33 -14.16 10.27
C THR A 36 1.26 -14.23 11.49
N TRP A 37 1.46 -13.11 12.17
CA TRP A 37 2.38 -13.01 13.32
C TRP A 37 1.78 -12.15 14.42
N ASP A 38 1.94 -12.53 15.69
CA ASP A 38 1.66 -11.65 16.83
C ASP A 38 2.83 -10.70 17.06
N ALA A 39 2.59 -9.39 16.90
CA ALA A 39 3.59 -8.36 17.06
C ALA A 39 3.89 -8.01 18.53
N ARG A 40 3.02 -8.40 19.48
CA ARG A 40 3.13 -8.07 20.92
C ARG A 40 3.78 -9.17 21.72
N GLU A 41 3.42 -10.42 21.48
CA GLU A 41 3.85 -11.54 22.34
C GLU A 41 5.18 -12.16 21.92
N HIS A 42 5.86 -11.61 20.92
CA HIS A 42 7.05 -12.23 20.30
C HIS A 42 6.80 -13.69 19.88
N CYS A 43 5.53 -14.09 19.73
CA CYS A 43 5.13 -15.46 19.48
C CYS A 43 4.77 -15.62 18.00
N ILE A 44 5.49 -16.51 17.35
CA ILE A 44 5.30 -16.89 15.97
C ILE A 44 4.18 -17.93 15.96
N THR A 45 2.95 -17.54 15.61
CA THR A 45 1.90 -18.50 15.26
C THR A 45 1.75 -18.50 13.74
N PRO A 46 2.55 -19.29 13.02
CA PRO A 46 2.42 -19.36 11.57
C PRO A 46 1.13 -20.11 11.29
N SER A 47 0.09 -19.38 10.90
CA SER A 47 -1.08 -19.96 10.29
C SER A 47 -0.72 -20.42 8.88
N LEU A 48 -0.45 -21.71 8.71
CA LEU A 48 -0.17 -22.29 7.40
C LEU A 48 -1.51 -22.47 6.67
N ALA A 49 -1.85 -21.58 5.74
CA ALA A 49 -2.71 -21.96 4.64
C ALA A 49 -1.95 -21.74 3.33
N VAL A 50 -1.82 -22.82 2.58
CA VAL A 50 -0.98 -22.90 1.39
C VAL A 50 -1.83 -22.43 0.21
N SER A 51 -1.68 -21.17 -0.19
CA SER A 51 -1.94 -20.83 -1.59
C SER A 51 -0.80 -21.43 -2.41
N ILE A 52 -1.10 -22.14 -3.49
CA ILE A 52 -0.10 -22.78 -4.37
C ILE A 52 0.42 -21.83 -5.47
N CYS A 53 -0.06 -20.59 -5.49
CA CYS A 53 0.26 -19.59 -6.50
C CYS A 53 0.95 -18.39 -5.86
N ARG A 54 1.86 -17.75 -6.62
CA ARG A 54 2.60 -16.57 -6.16
C ARG A 54 1.63 -15.46 -5.73
N ILE A 55 1.85 -14.89 -4.56
CA ILE A 55 1.11 -13.71 -4.08
C ILE A 55 1.90 -12.45 -4.42
N TYR A 56 1.25 -11.46 -5.02
CA TYR A 56 1.89 -10.20 -5.41
C TYR A 56 1.60 -9.07 -4.42
N CYS A 57 0.39 -9.01 -3.87
CA CYS A 57 -0.04 -7.91 -3.02
C CYS A 57 -0.91 -8.40 -1.86
N THR A 58 -0.91 -7.64 -0.76
CA THR A 58 -1.72 -7.90 0.42
C THR A 58 -2.24 -6.61 1.03
N LYS A 59 -3.41 -6.66 1.69
CA LYS A 59 -4.00 -5.52 2.39
C LYS A 59 -4.87 -5.95 3.57
N PHE A 60 -4.69 -5.30 4.72
CA PHE A 60 -5.59 -5.46 5.86
C PHE A 60 -6.89 -4.66 5.70
N SER A 61 -7.97 -5.22 6.23
CA SER A 61 -9.18 -4.48 6.57
C SER A 61 -8.90 -3.41 7.64
N SER A 62 -9.74 -2.37 7.68
CA SER A 62 -9.59 -1.25 8.61
C SER A 62 -9.73 -1.62 10.09
N ASP A 63 -10.47 -2.68 10.40
CA ASP A 63 -10.58 -3.23 11.77
C ASP A 63 -9.46 -4.21 12.12
N GLY A 64 -8.65 -4.62 11.12
CA GLY A 64 -7.55 -5.56 11.27
C GLY A 64 -7.97 -7.02 11.49
N THR A 65 -9.27 -7.33 11.40
CA THR A 65 -9.80 -8.67 11.63
C THR A 65 -9.61 -9.59 10.43
N ARG A 66 -9.55 -9.00 9.23
CA ARG A 66 -9.36 -9.72 7.96
C ARG A 66 -8.26 -9.08 7.11
N PHE A 67 -7.71 -9.85 6.18
CA PHE A 67 -6.84 -9.32 5.13
C PHE A 67 -7.11 -10.01 3.79
N VAL A 68 -6.77 -9.35 2.70
CA VAL A 68 -6.87 -9.88 1.34
C VAL A 68 -5.49 -10.10 0.74
N THR A 69 -5.36 -11.14 -0.09
CA THR A 69 -4.19 -11.43 -0.91
C THR A 69 -4.58 -11.46 -2.39
N GLY A 70 -3.78 -10.85 -3.25
CA GLY A 70 -3.90 -10.97 -4.72
C GLY A 70 -2.83 -11.90 -5.29
N SER A 71 -3.24 -12.85 -6.14
CA SER A 71 -2.38 -13.91 -6.67
C SER A 71 -2.02 -13.74 -8.15
N GLU A 72 -1.07 -14.55 -8.60
CA GLU A 72 -0.68 -14.74 -10.00
C GLU A 72 -1.79 -15.39 -10.85
N ASP A 73 -2.66 -16.20 -10.25
CA ASP A 73 -3.71 -16.93 -10.98
C ASP A 73 -5.01 -16.12 -11.17
N GLY A 74 -4.97 -14.81 -10.92
CA GLY A 74 -6.09 -13.90 -11.07
C GLY A 74 -7.17 -14.03 -9.99
N SER A 75 -6.82 -14.64 -8.85
CA SER A 75 -7.72 -14.81 -7.71
C SER A 75 -7.35 -13.95 -6.50
N ILE A 76 -8.37 -13.51 -5.78
CA ILE A 76 -8.18 -13.00 -4.42
C ILE A 76 -8.65 -14.04 -3.41
N CYS A 77 -8.00 -14.05 -2.25
CA CYS A 77 -8.45 -14.76 -1.06
C CYS A 77 -8.56 -13.77 0.09
N ILE A 78 -9.59 -13.92 0.91
CA ILE A 78 -9.80 -13.15 2.14
C ILE A 78 -9.61 -14.08 3.32
N TRP A 79 -8.82 -13.62 4.27
CA TRP A 79 -8.28 -14.41 5.34
C TRP A 79 -8.71 -13.81 6.67
N ASP A 80 -8.93 -14.66 7.65
CA ASP A 80 -9.04 -14.23 9.05
C ASP A 80 -7.64 -13.89 9.55
N ALA A 81 -7.46 -12.71 10.12
CA ALA A 81 -6.15 -12.25 10.59
C ALA A 81 -5.68 -12.95 11.87
N TYR A 82 -6.59 -13.56 12.64
CA TYR A 82 -6.31 -14.22 13.91
C TYR A 82 -5.99 -15.69 13.72
N THR A 83 -6.80 -16.41 12.94
CA THR A 83 -6.60 -17.83 12.66
C THR A 83 -5.71 -18.06 11.45
N GLY A 84 -5.66 -17.10 10.52
CA GLY A 84 -5.00 -17.19 9.23
C GLY A 84 -5.60 -18.25 8.32
N GLU A 85 -6.87 -18.58 8.52
CA GLU A 85 -7.65 -19.41 7.63
C GLU A 85 -8.30 -18.55 6.54
N ILE A 86 -8.55 -19.15 5.37
CA ILE A 86 -9.29 -18.51 4.30
C ILE A 86 -10.77 -18.49 4.69
N VAL A 87 -11.34 -17.29 4.80
CA VAL A 87 -12.77 -17.08 5.10
C VAL A 87 -13.57 -17.00 3.81
N VAL A 88 -13.00 -16.40 2.76
CA VAL A 88 -13.64 -16.25 1.44
C VAL A 88 -12.62 -16.46 0.34
N GLY A 89 -13.01 -17.23 -0.67
CA GLY A 89 -12.24 -17.42 -1.91
C GLY A 89 -11.76 -18.86 -2.12
N PRO A 90 -10.99 -19.10 -3.19
CA PRO A 90 -10.50 -18.10 -4.15
C PRO A 90 -11.62 -17.48 -5.00
N VAL A 91 -11.68 -16.14 -5.04
CA VAL A 91 -12.60 -15.40 -5.91
C VAL A 91 -11.88 -15.10 -7.22
N LYS A 92 -12.31 -15.74 -8.30
CA LYS A 92 -11.74 -15.58 -9.65
C LYS A 92 -12.62 -14.68 -10.49
N ALA A 93 -12.11 -13.50 -10.85
CA ALA A 93 -12.77 -12.59 -11.78
C ALA A 93 -11.86 -12.11 -12.94
N HIS A 94 -10.54 -12.30 -12.81
CA HIS A 94 -9.58 -11.93 -13.86
C HIS A 94 -8.90 -13.16 -14.46
N THR A 95 -8.38 -12.97 -15.66
CA THR A 95 -7.51 -13.94 -16.33
C THR A 95 -6.03 -13.60 -16.17
N GLY A 96 -5.72 -12.38 -15.73
CA GLY A 96 -4.36 -11.88 -15.50
C GLY A 96 -3.97 -11.89 -14.02
N GLN A 97 -2.72 -11.54 -13.76
CA GLN A 97 -2.15 -11.44 -12.41
C GLN A 97 -2.78 -10.27 -11.64
N ILE A 98 -2.86 -10.35 -10.31
CA ILE A 98 -3.38 -9.25 -9.48
C ILE A 98 -2.23 -8.48 -8.85
N TYR A 99 -1.98 -7.27 -9.34
CA TYR A 99 -0.91 -6.40 -8.83
C TYR A 99 -1.35 -5.51 -7.67
N ALA A 100 -2.63 -5.14 -7.63
CA ALA A 100 -3.14 -4.22 -6.63
C ALA A 100 -4.45 -4.68 -6.01
N VAL A 101 -4.53 -4.54 -4.69
CA VAL A 101 -5.74 -4.77 -3.89
C VAL A 101 -5.92 -3.63 -2.91
N ASP A 102 -7.18 -3.25 -2.64
CA ASP A 102 -7.52 -2.39 -1.51
C ASP A 102 -8.77 -2.93 -0.79
N PHE A 103 -8.83 -2.68 0.51
CA PHE A 103 -9.88 -3.22 1.39
C PHE A 103 -10.46 -2.08 2.21
N LEU A 104 -11.73 -1.76 1.98
CA LEU A 104 -12.49 -0.79 2.75
C LEU A 104 -13.80 -1.40 3.27
N ASN A 105 -13.99 -1.37 4.59
CA ASN A 105 -15.17 -1.93 5.27
C ASN A 105 -15.39 -3.42 4.92
N ASP A 106 -16.46 -3.75 4.20
CA ASP A 106 -16.77 -5.08 3.70
C ASP A 106 -16.63 -5.19 2.17
N ARG A 107 -15.89 -4.27 1.54
CA ARG A 107 -15.62 -4.30 0.10
C ARG A 107 -14.14 -4.42 -0.19
N VAL A 108 -13.83 -5.28 -1.15
CA VAL A 108 -12.49 -5.45 -1.68
C VAL A 108 -12.50 -5.05 -3.14
N VAL A 109 -11.59 -4.19 -3.54
CA VAL A 109 -11.32 -3.88 -4.95
C VAL A 109 -9.96 -4.45 -5.32
N TRP A 110 -9.84 -4.95 -6.54
CA TRP A 110 -8.56 -5.38 -7.07
C TRP A 110 -8.44 -5.03 -8.55
N GLY A 111 -7.20 -4.78 -8.96
CA GLY A 111 -6.80 -4.49 -10.32
C GLY A 111 -5.86 -5.56 -10.84
N SER A 112 -5.97 -5.86 -12.14
CA SER A 112 -5.22 -6.93 -12.78
C SER A 112 -4.42 -6.44 -14.00
N ASP A 113 -3.45 -7.26 -14.39
CA ASP A 113 -2.71 -7.17 -15.64
C ASP A 113 -3.56 -7.40 -16.90
N ASP A 114 -4.85 -7.74 -16.74
CA ASP A 114 -5.80 -7.78 -17.86
C ASP A 114 -6.44 -6.41 -18.16
N GLY A 115 -5.98 -5.34 -17.48
CA GLY A 115 -6.47 -3.98 -17.64
C GLY A 115 -7.85 -3.75 -17.03
N LYS A 116 -8.30 -4.61 -16.11
CA LYS A 116 -9.62 -4.50 -15.50
C LYS A 116 -9.55 -4.38 -13.98
N ILE A 117 -10.63 -3.86 -13.42
CA ILE A 117 -10.89 -3.87 -11.98
C ILE A 117 -12.17 -4.64 -11.66
N CYS A 118 -12.20 -5.25 -10.48
CA CYS A 118 -13.38 -5.88 -9.90
C CYS A 118 -13.55 -5.45 -8.44
N VAL A 119 -14.78 -5.51 -7.96
CA VAL A 119 -15.14 -5.33 -6.55
C VAL A 119 -15.98 -6.51 -6.09
N CYS A 120 -15.71 -7.03 -4.91
CA CYS A 120 -16.54 -8.04 -4.26
C CYS A 120 -16.90 -7.63 -2.84
N ASP A 121 -17.97 -8.24 -2.33
CA ASP A 121 -18.29 -8.24 -0.91
C ASP A 121 -17.34 -9.21 -0.18
N ALA A 122 -16.71 -8.72 0.87
CA ALA A 122 -15.69 -9.42 1.63
C ALA A 122 -16.24 -10.52 2.56
N ARG A 123 -17.55 -10.58 2.76
CA ARG A 123 -18.23 -11.55 3.64
C ARG A 123 -18.59 -12.83 2.90
N ASN A 124 -18.91 -12.74 1.61
CA ASN A 124 -19.36 -13.88 0.81
C ASN A 124 -18.55 -14.10 -0.49
N GLY A 125 -17.74 -13.12 -0.91
CA GLY A 125 -16.94 -13.20 -2.15
C GLY A 125 -17.72 -12.92 -3.43
N GLU A 126 -18.97 -12.47 -3.31
CA GLU A 126 -19.79 -12.12 -4.46
C GLU A 126 -19.23 -10.88 -5.15
N VAL A 127 -18.97 -10.99 -6.46
CA VAL A 127 -18.49 -9.88 -7.28
C VAL A 127 -19.67 -8.92 -7.51
N VAL A 128 -19.60 -7.76 -6.86
CA VAL A 128 -20.65 -6.72 -6.90
C VAL A 128 -20.40 -5.69 -8.01
N LEU A 129 -19.17 -5.59 -8.50
CA LEU A 129 -18.84 -4.74 -9.65
C LEU A 129 -17.72 -5.38 -10.48
N GLY A 130 -17.89 -5.31 -11.80
CA GLY A 130 -16.87 -5.69 -12.78
C GLY A 130 -17.06 -7.08 -13.38
N PRO A 131 -16.13 -7.47 -14.28
CA PRO A 131 -14.90 -6.76 -14.64
C PRO A 131 -15.14 -5.44 -15.40
N VAL A 132 -14.61 -4.33 -14.89
CA VAL A 132 -14.66 -3.01 -15.55
C VAL A 132 -13.33 -2.76 -16.24
N THR A 133 -13.34 -2.48 -17.54
CA THR A 133 -12.13 -2.16 -18.30
C THR A 133 -11.63 -0.76 -18.01
N VAL A 134 -10.38 -0.68 -17.58
CA VAL A 134 -9.57 0.55 -17.53
C VAL A 134 -8.96 0.73 -18.92
N ASP A 135 -8.89 1.95 -19.45
CA ASP A 135 -8.36 2.21 -20.81
C ASP A 135 -6.83 2.06 -20.89
N SER A 136 -6.30 0.96 -20.35
CA SER A 136 -4.89 0.63 -20.25
C SER A 136 -4.71 -0.89 -20.19
N THR A 137 -3.48 -1.35 -20.35
CA THR A 137 -3.13 -2.78 -20.38
C THR A 137 -2.98 -3.39 -19.00
N SER A 138 -2.59 -2.61 -17.98
CA SER A 138 -2.29 -3.16 -16.64
C SER A 138 -2.66 -2.17 -15.54
N VAL A 139 -3.31 -2.65 -14.49
CA VAL A 139 -3.64 -1.84 -13.30
C VAL A 139 -2.60 -2.09 -12.22
N GLN A 140 -1.67 -1.14 -12.06
CA GLN A 140 -0.55 -1.25 -11.12
C GLN A 140 -0.95 -0.87 -9.68
N VAL A 141 -1.90 0.06 -9.53
CA VAL A 141 -2.36 0.54 -8.23
C VAL A 141 -3.87 0.72 -8.23
N VAL A 142 -4.51 0.34 -7.13
CA VAL A 142 -5.91 0.63 -6.86
C VAL A 142 -6.08 1.11 -5.43
N THR A 143 -6.97 2.07 -5.20
CA THR A 143 -7.32 2.53 -3.86
C THR A 143 -8.75 3.05 -3.77
N TYR A 144 -9.39 2.82 -2.63
CA TYR A 144 -10.70 3.40 -2.30
C TYR A 144 -10.58 4.80 -1.69
N SER A 145 -11.58 5.64 -1.95
CA SER A 145 -11.87 6.78 -1.09
C SER A 145 -12.39 6.29 0.26
N LEU A 146 -12.08 6.99 1.37
CA LEU A 146 -12.51 6.54 2.70
C LEU A 146 -14.02 6.58 2.91
N ASP A 147 -14.74 7.38 2.11
CA ASP A 147 -16.21 7.37 2.09
C ASP A 147 -16.80 6.20 1.28
N GLY A 148 -15.95 5.41 0.60
CA GLY A 148 -16.30 4.21 -0.17
C GLY A 148 -17.02 4.46 -1.49
N LYS A 149 -17.13 5.72 -1.91
CA LYS A 149 -17.87 6.09 -3.14
C LYS A 149 -17.02 6.04 -4.39
N LEU A 150 -15.70 6.17 -4.26
CA LEU A 150 -14.79 6.29 -5.38
C LEU A 150 -13.67 5.25 -5.30
N ILE A 151 -13.22 4.84 -6.47
CA ILE A 151 -12.03 4.01 -6.67
C ILE A 151 -11.09 4.81 -7.56
N ALA A 152 -9.82 4.95 -7.17
CA ALA A 152 -8.78 5.47 -8.03
C ALA A 152 -7.89 4.33 -8.52
N THR A 153 -7.56 4.32 -9.80
CA THR A 153 -6.68 3.35 -10.44
C THR A 153 -5.49 4.06 -11.07
N GLY A 154 -4.29 3.51 -10.87
CA GLY A 154 -3.06 3.93 -11.51
C GLY A 154 -2.57 2.86 -12.47
N THR A 155 -2.20 3.28 -13.68
CA THR A 155 -1.64 2.43 -14.74
C THR A 155 -0.37 3.07 -15.28
N ASP A 156 0.19 2.51 -16.34
CA ASP A 156 1.25 3.11 -17.15
C ASP A 156 0.73 4.44 -17.73
N GLY A 157 1.03 5.55 -17.07
CA GLY A 157 0.75 6.91 -17.53
C GLY A 157 -0.63 7.48 -17.27
N GLN A 158 -1.52 6.76 -16.59
CA GLN A 158 -2.88 7.23 -16.37
C GLN A 158 -3.36 7.01 -14.94
N VAL A 159 -3.98 8.05 -14.38
CA VAL A 159 -4.84 7.94 -13.20
C VAL A 159 -6.28 8.12 -13.64
N ASN A 160 -7.13 7.18 -13.27
CA ASN A 160 -8.57 7.23 -13.50
C ASN A 160 -9.32 7.10 -12.18
N VAL A 161 -10.45 7.81 -12.06
CA VAL A 161 -11.33 7.73 -10.89
C VAL A 161 -12.70 7.25 -11.31
N TRP A 162 -13.21 6.28 -10.57
CA TRP A 162 -14.39 5.50 -10.87
C TRP A 162 -15.39 5.60 -9.73
N ASN A 163 -16.67 5.57 -10.06
CA ASN A 163 -17.72 5.39 -9.08
C ASN A 163 -17.72 3.93 -8.62
N ALA A 164 -17.60 3.70 -7.31
CA ALA A 164 -17.46 2.38 -6.71
C ALA A 164 -18.73 1.52 -6.75
N GLU A 165 -19.90 2.14 -6.97
CA GLU A 165 -21.19 1.45 -7.00
C GLU A 165 -21.50 0.90 -8.40
N ASN A 166 -21.23 1.69 -9.45
CA ASN A 166 -21.64 1.35 -10.81
C ASN A 166 -20.47 1.19 -11.80
N GLY A 167 -19.23 1.48 -11.40
CA GLY A 167 -18.04 1.36 -12.25
C GLY A 167 -17.92 2.39 -13.38
N SER A 168 -18.76 3.42 -13.39
CA SER A 168 -18.62 4.52 -14.34
C SER A 168 -17.39 5.37 -14.01
N ARG A 169 -16.68 5.82 -15.04
CA ARG A 169 -15.57 6.78 -14.85
C ARG A 169 -16.14 8.14 -14.47
N VAL A 170 -15.70 8.68 -13.34
CA VAL A 170 -16.05 10.02 -12.86
C VAL A 170 -15.14 11.06 -13.52
N PHE A 171 -13.83 10.82 -13.54
CA PHE A 171 -12.87 11.63 -14.29
C PHE A 171 -11.58 10.85 -14.59
N GLY A 172 -10.75 11.44 -15.45
CA GLY A 172 -9.57 10.83 -16.06
C GLY A 172 -9.79 10.58 -17.57
N PRO A 173 -8.73 10.19 -18.30
CA PRO A 173 -7.40 9.88 -17.77
C PRO A 173 -6.60 11.13 -17.42
N LEU A 174 -6.04 11.17 -16.21
CA LEU A 174 -5.07 12.16 -15.81
C LEU A 174 -3.68 11.65 -16.18
N THR A 175 -2.98 12.39 -17.05
CA THR A 175 -1.71 11.96 -17.67
C THR A 175 -0.52 12.77 -17.18
N ASP A 176 -0.61 13.36 -15.99
CA ASP A 176 0.46 14.17 -15.39
C ASP A 176 1.63 13.31 -14.87
N LEU A 177 1.43 12.01 -14.71
CA LEU A 177 2.42 11.01 -14.28
C LEU A 177 2.73 10.06 -15.43
N ASP A 178 4.00 9.63 -15.54
CA ASP A 178 4.46 8.73 -16.60
C ASP A 178 4.18 7.26 -16.29
N ASP A 179 4.54 6.78 -15.09
CA ASP A 179 4.21 5.43 -14.59
C ASP A 179 3.72 5.57 -13.16
N VAL A 180 2.50 5.14 -12.84
CA VAL A 180 1.91 5.40 -11.52
C VAL A 180 2.28 4.29 -10.54
N GLY A 181 3.22 4.56 -9.63
CA GLY A 181 3.68 3.59 -8.64
C GLY A 181 2.90 3.59 -7.33
N LEU A 182 2.34 4.73 -6.92
CA LEU A 182 1.55 4.85 -5.69
C LEU A 182 0.37 5.81 -5.86
N LEU A 183 -0.76 5.48 -5.23
CA LEU A 183 -1.96 6.32 -5.13
C LEU A 183 -2.58 6.20 -3.75
N ARG A 184 -3.00 7.32 -3.16
CA ARG A 184 -3.80 7.37 -1.93
C ARG A 184 -4.79 8.53 -1.95
N PHE A 185 -6.00 8.29 -1.47
CA PHE A 185 -6.93 9.36 -1.12
C PHE A 185 -6.50 10.05 0.18
N SER A 186 -6.84 11.32 0.29
CA SER A 186 -6.84 12.04 1.56
C SER A 186 -7.95 11.50 2.49
N PRO A 187 -7.84 11.69 3.81
CA PRO A 187 -8.81 11.13 4.75
C PRO A 187 -10.24 11.66 4.58
N ASP A 188 -10.38 12.89 4.08
CA ASP A 188 -11.65 13.52 3.75
C ASP A 188 -12.16 13.16 2.34
N SER A 189 -11.44 12.31 1.60
CA SER A 189 -11.76 11.87 0.24
C SER A 189 -11.83 12.99 -0.82
N THR A 190 -11.28 14.18 -0.52
CA THR A 190 -11.32 15.35 -1.42
C THR A 190 -10.11 15.44 -2.35
N ARG A 191 -9.01 14.76 -2.01
CA ARG A 191 -7.75 14.81 -2.76
C ARG A 191 -7.20 13.42 -2.99
N ILE A 192 -6.42 13.27 -4.05
CA ILE A 192 -5.65 12.06 -4.34
C ILE A 192 -4.19 12.48 -4.49
N VAL A 193 -3.28 11.84 -3.77
CA VAL A 193 -1.85 11.93 -4.06
C VAL A 193 -1.46 10.76 -4.95
N GLY A 194 -0.80 11.06 -6.06
CA GLY A 194 -0.17 10.08 -6.93
C GLY A 194 1.32 10.33 -7.03
N ILE A 195 2.06 9.24 -7.18
CA ILE A 195 3.51 9.28 -7.23
C ILE A 195 3.97 8.42 -8.38
N SER A 196 4.88 8.96 -9.20
CA SER A 196 5.46 8.17 -10.28
C SER A 196 6.40 7.11 -9.73
N GLU A 197 6.41 5.96 -10.39
CA GLU A 197 7.49 5.01 -10.24
C GLU A 197 8.78 5.57 -10.87
N GLY A 198 9.94 5.12 -10.41
CA GLY A 198 11.24 5.54 -10.95
C GLY A 198 12.02 6.51 -10.05
N SER A 199 13.28 6.73 -10.44
CA SER A 199 14.16 7.71 -9.81
C SER A 199 13.71 9.13 -10.11
N GLY A 200 13.78 10.01 -9.11
CA GLY A 200 13.24 11.37 -9.23
C GLY A 200 11.71 11.41 -9.27
N SER A 201 11.06 10.60 -8.41
CA SER A 201 9.61 10.41 -8.41
C SER A 201 8.85 11.75 -8.40
N LYS A 202 7.95 11.92 -9.38
CA LYS A 202 7.00 13.03 -9.47
C LYS A 202 5.87 12.80 -8.48
N ILE A 203 5.54 13.82 -7.69
CA ILE A 203 4.40 13.77 -6.77
C ILE A 203 3.36 14.77 -7.26
N ILE A 204 2.15 14.30 -7.53
CA ILE A 204 1.01 15.15 -7.88
C ILE A 204 -0.08 14.97 -6.84
N VAL A 205 -0.75 16.06 -6.48
CA VAL A 205 -1.98 16.01 -5.68
C VAL A 205 -3.10 16.57 -6.54
N TRP A 206 -4.11 15.75 -6.82
CA TRP A 206 -5.30 16.17 -7.56
C TRP A 206 -6.47 16.43 -6.62
N ASP A 207 -7.29 17.41 -6.99
CA ASP A 207 -8.60 17.63 -6.40
C ASP A 207 -9.60 16.64 -7.03
N VAL A 208 -10.41 15.98 -6.20
CA VAL A 208 -11.38 14.97 -6.64
C VAL A 208 -12.60 15.60 -7.31
N ALA A 209 -12.91 16.87 -7.05
CA ALA A 209 -14.07 17.53 -7.63
C ALA A 209 -13.89 17.87 -9.12
N ASP A 210 -12.67 18.20 -9.55
CA ASP A 210 -12.40 18.61 -10.93
C ASP A 210 -11.19 17.94 -11.60
N GLY A 211 -10.46 17.09 -10.87
CA GLY A 211 -9.29 16.37 -11.37
C GLY A 211 -8.05 17.24 -11.60
N ARG A 212 -8.04 18.50 -11.15
CA ARG A 212 -6.91 19.40 -11.36
C ARG A 212 -5.82 19.20 -10.31
N ASN A 213 -4.57 19.43 -10.72
CA ASN A 213 -3.45 19.49 -9.80
C ASN A 213 -3.62 20.69 -8.84
N VAL A 214 -3.76 20.41 -7.55
CA VAL A 214 -3.98 21.38 -6.46
C VAL A 214 -2.86 22.43 -6.39
N PHE A 215 -1.62 22.05 -6.73
CA PHE A 215 -0.45 22.93 -6.62
C PHE A 215 -0.02 23.56 -7.95
N ASN A 216 -0.76 23.31 -9.04
CA ASN A 216 -0.46 23.78 -10.40
C ASN A 216 0.94 23.42 -10.92
N ALA A 217 1.66 22.53 -10.23
CA ALA A 217 2.97 22.03 -10.61
C ALA A 217 3.24 20.68 -9.92
N PRO A 218 4.04 19.80 -10.54
CA PRO A 218 4.55 18.63 -9.86
C PRO A 218 5.46 19.01 -8.69
N LEU A 219 5.34 18.27 -7.59
CA LEU A 219 6.25 18.35 -6.48
C LEU A 219 7.38 17.33 -6.68
N TYR A 220 8.58 17.72 -6.26
CA TYR A 220 9.77 16.89 -6.28
C TYR A 220 10.45 16.95 -4.91
N GLY A 221 11.22 15.92 -4.61
CA GLY A 221 12.03 15.95 -3.40
C GLY A 221 12.86 14.72 -3.15
N HIS A 222 12.41 13.55 -3.63
CA HIS A 222 13.14 12.31 -3.57
C HIS A 222 13.99 12.10 -4.81
N SER A 223 15.19 11.56 -4.64
CA SER A 223 16.12 11.26 -5.74
C SER A 223 16.01 9.82 -6.24
N ASP A 224 15.30 8.97 -5.50
CA ASP A 224 15.10 7.54 -5.78
C ASP A 224 13.61 7.18 -5.60
N TYR A 225 13.25 5.91 -5.83
CA TYR A 225 11.86 5.41 -5.74
C TYR A 225 11.21 5.74 -4.39
N VAL A 226 9.99 6.26 -4.43
CA VAL A 226 9.12 6.36 -3.24
C VAL A 226 8.38 5.04 -3.06
N ASP A 227 8.64 4.37 -1.94
CA ASP A 227 8.01 3.07 -1.63
C ASP A 227 6.73 3.21 -0.79
N SER A 228 6.53 4.36 -0.15
CA SER A 228 5.42 4.54 0.77
C SER A 228 4.93 5.99 0.84
N VAL A 229 3.61 6.12 0.90
CA VAL A 229 2.91 7.40 1.09
C VAL A 229 1.78 7.25 2.08
N SER A 230 1.65 8.24 2.97
CA SER A 230 0.60 8.29 3.98
C SER A 230 0.15 9.73 4.22
N TYR A 231 -1.16 9.96 4.24
CA TYR A 231 -1.72 11.19 4.78
C TYR A 231 -1.78 11.12 6.31
N SER A 232 -1.57 12.25 6.98
CA SER A 232 -1.94 12.36 8.39
C SER A 232 -3.47 12.21 8.52
N PRO A 233 -4.00 11.58 9.59
CA PRO A 233 -5.44 11.41 9.78
C PRO A 233 -6.27 12.70 9.69
N ASN A 234 -5.71 13.84 10.09
CA ASN A 234 -6.34 15.15 9.95
C ASN A 234 -6.23 15.76 8.53
N GLY A 235 -5.59 15.08 7.59
CA GLY A 235 -5.43 15.50 6.19
C GLY A 235 -4.49 16.68 5.96
N ALA A 236 -3.76 17.12 6.99
CA ALA A 236 -2.90 18.30 6.92
C ALA A 236 -1.50 18.01 6.36
N LEU A 237 -1.00 16.78 6.50
CA LEU A 237 0.35 16.39 6.10
C LEU A 237 0.34 15.17 5.19
N ILE A 238 1.36 15.09 4.34
CA ILE A 238 1.67 13.94 3.50
C ILE A 238 3.10 13.51 3.82
N ALA A 239 3.28 12.29 4.29
CA ALA A 239 4.59 11.69 4.49
C ALA A 239 4.93 10.74 3.34
N LEU A 240 6.18 10.83 2.90
CA LEU A 240 6.73 10.09 1.78
C LEU A 240 8.03 9.42 2.23
N GLY A 241 8.12 8.10 2.03
CA GLY A 241 9.31 7.31 2.34
C GLY A 241 9.97 6.78 1.08
N SER A 242 11.27 7.01 0.93
CA SER A 242 12.01 6.71 -0.31
C SER A 242 13.20 5.78 -0.13
N GLN A 243 13.59 5.12 -1.22
CA GLN A 243 14.82 4.35 -1.34
C GLN A 243 16.09 5.20 -1.33
N ASP A 244 15.98 6.53 -1.42
CA ASP A 244 17.11 7.44 -1.18
C ASP A 244 17.49 7.52 0.31
N GLY A 245 16.72 6.86 1.17
CA GLY A 245 16.94 6.84 2.61
C GLY A 245 16.36 8.05 3.32
N SER A 246 15.58 8.90 2.65
CA SER A 246 14.96 10.07 3.28
C SER A 246 13.46 9.91 3.44
N ILE A 247 12.93 10.62 4.43
CA ILE A 247 11.50 10.84 4.60
C ILE A 247 11.21 12.32 4.37
N ILE A 248 10.27 12.61 3.48
CA ILE A 248 9.80 13.97 3.24
C ILE A 248 8.38 14.10 3.75
N VAL A 249 8.13 15.14 4.53
CA VAL A 249 6.80 15.52 4.99
C VAL A 249 6.40 16.84 4.36
N LEU A 250 5.31 16.81 3.61
CA LEU A 250 4.73 17.95 2.91
C LEU A 250 3.48 18.43 3.63
N ASP A 251 3.24 19.72 3.59
CA ASP A 251 1.95 20.32 3.93
C ASP A 251 0.97 20.02 2.77
N ALA A 252 -0.14 19.38 3.10
CA ALA A 252 -1.11 18.92 2.11
C ALA A 252 -1.87 20.07 1.41
N TYR A 253 -1.87 21.28 1.97
CA TYR A 253 -2.62 22.43 1.46
C TYR A 253 -1.78 23.36 0.59
N ASN A 254 -0.45 23.33 0.73
CA ASN A 254 0.43 24.21 -0.05
C ASN A 254 1.61 23.49 -0.72
N GLY A 255 1.81 22.19 -0.47
CA GLY A 255 2.82 21.37 -1.13
C GLY A 255 4.25 21.65 -0.67
N LYS A 256 4.45 22.55 0.31
CA LYS A 256 5.78 22.86 0.84
C LYS A 256 6.20 21.84 1.87
N ARG A 257 7.51 21.67 2.04
CA ARG A 257 8.07 20.83 3.10
C ARG A 257 7.68 21.40 4.47
N ALA A 258 6.95 20.62 5.25
CA ALA A 258 6.52 20.97 6.59
C ALA A 258 7.60 20.66 7.64
N LEU A 259 8.39 19.60 7.40
CA LEU A 259 9.47 19.17 8.29
C LEU A 259 10.80 19.09 7.53
N LYS A 260 11.91 19.18 8.28
CA LYS A 260 13.24 18.89 7.73
C LYS A 260 13.29 17.42 7.31
N PRO A 261 13.96 17.08 6.18
CA PRO A 261 14.16 15.70 5.79
C PRO A 261 14.79 14.91 6.94
N CYS A 262 14.20 13.78 7.25
CA CYS A 262 14.79 12.84 8.19
C CYS A 262 15.56 11.80 7.38
N ASP A 263 16.86 11.74 7.61
CA ASP A 263 17.69 10.65 7.10
C ASP A 263 17.32 9.38 7.87
N SER A 264 17.11 8.32 7.12
CA SER A 264 16.67 7.00 7.56
C SER A 264 17.37 5.94 6.70
N THR A 265 16.86 4.72 6.72
CA THR A 265 17.43 3.56 6.04
C THR A 265 16.78 3.35 4.66
N ARG A 266 17.28 2.41 3.86
CA ARG A 266 16.76 2.18 2.50
C ARG A 266 15.44 1.40 2.55
N ARG A 267 14.53 1.66 1.61
CA ARG A 267 13.17 1.10 1.53
C ARG A 267 12.30 1.40 2.74
N ILE A 268 11.70 2.59 2.73
CA ILE A 268 11.02 3.14 3.89
C ILE A 268 9.50 2.99 3.74
N CYS A 269 8.87 2.30 4.69
CA CYS A 269 7.44 2.43 4.93
C CYS A 269 7.19 3.55 5.93
N VAL A 270 6.20 4.41 5.67
CA VAL A 270 5.84 5.52 6.56
C VAL A 270 4.37 5.44 6.97
N GLY A 271 4.07 5.88 8.20
CA GLY A 271 2.69 5.96 8.69
C GLY A 271 2.55 6.96 9.83
N PHE A 272 1.44 7.70 9.85
CA PHE A 272 1.12 8.61 10.94
C PHE A 272 0.40 7.92 12.10
N SER A 273 0.59 8.42 13.31
CA SER A 273 -0.25 8.06 14.46
C SER A 273 -1.70 8.54 14.25
N PRO A 274 -2.70 7.89 14.88
CA PRO A 274 -4.11 8.27 14.74
C PRO A 274 -4.41 9.73 15.12
N ASP A 275 -3.64 10.30 16.06
CA ASP A 275 -3.76 11.69 16.47
C ASP A 275 -3.01 12.69 15.55
N SER A 276 -2.38 12.22 14.48
CA SER A 276 -1.56 13.00 13.54
C SER A 276 -0.31 13.67 14.14
N THR A 277 0.11 13.29 15.35
CA THR A 277 1.22 13.97 16.05
C THR A 277 2.57 13.29 15.86
N ARG A 278 2.59 12.01 15.46
CA ARG A 278 3.80 11.21 15.30
C ARG A 278 3.85 10.60 13.92
N LEU A 279 5.06 10.44 13.40
CA LEU A 279 5.36 9.71 12.19
C LEU A 279 6.24 8.52 12.55
N VAL A 280 5.82 7.33 12.16
CA VAL A 280 6.64 6.12 12.27
C VAL A 280 7.21 5.76 10.92
N SER A 281 8.42 5.21 10.92
CA SER A 281 9.07 4.71 9.72
C SER A 281 9.82 3.42 9.98
N SER A 282 9.82 2.52 9.00
CA SER A 282 10.61 1.29 9.03
C SER A 282 11.39 1.13 7.72
N GLY A 283 12.64 0.69 7.78
CA GLY A 283 13.42 0.39 6.58
C GLY A 283 14.61 -0.54 6.81
N TYR A 284 15.22 -1.03 5.73
CA TYR A 284 16.35 -1.95 5.74
C TYR A 284 17.69 -1.22 5.86
N ARG A 285 18.47 -1.57 6.90
CA ARG A 285 19.88 -1.17 7.02
C ARG A 285 20.75 -2.28 6.45
N LEU A 286 21.47 -2.03 5.35
CA LEU A 286 22.57 -2.92 4.96
C LEU A 286 23.69 -2.77 6.00
N PRO A 287 24.34 -3.86 6.46
CA PRO A 287 25.49 -3.75 7.33
C PRO A 287 26.58 -3.00 6.56
N ASN A 288 27.02 -1.86 7.10
CA ASN A 288 28.15 -1.11 6.57
C ASN A 288 29.43 -1.72 7.17
N PRO A 289 30.26 -2.44 6.40
CA PRO A 289 31.45 -3.12 6.93
C PRO A 289 32.48 -2.16 7.54
N ASP A 290 32.42 -0.85 7.21
CA ASP A 290 33.35 0.16 7.72
C ASP A 290 32.93 0.76 9.09
N LEU A 291 31.68 0.59 9.52
CA LEU A 291 31.19 1.06 10.83
C LEU A 291 31.24 -0.04 11.91
N GLU A 292 31.30 -1.32 11.53
CA GLU A 292 31.34 -2.45 12.48
C GLU A 292 32.64 -2.52 13.33
N ARG A 293 33.68 -1.75 12.98
CA ARG A 293 34.91 -1.70 13.79
C ARG A 293 34.86 -0.70 14.95
N ALA A 294 33.87 0.20 15.00
CA ALA A 294 33.79 1.22 16.05
C ALA A 294 32.77 0.89 17.15
N ASP A 295 31.76 0.05 16.88
CA ASP A 295 30.54 -0.02 17.72
C ASP A 295 30.37 -1.31 18.54
N ARG A 296 31.46 -2.03 18.87
CA ARG A 296 31.40 -3.18 19.80
C ARG A 296 31.16 -2.81 21.28
N ARG A 297 30.83 -1.56 21.57
CA ARG A 297 30.44 -1.08 22.91
C ARG A 297 29.43 0.05 22.77
N ASP A 298 28.20 -0.27 22.40
CA ASP A 298 27.00 0.23 23.07
C ASP A 298 25.75 -0.26 22.33
N GLY A 299 24.73 -0.64 23.11
CA GLY A 299 23.58 -1.37 22.63
C GLY A 299 22.75 -0.64 21.58
N VAL A 300 22.26 -1.40 20.61
CA VAL A 300 21.26 -1.03 19.61
C VAL A 300 20.11 -0.25 20.26
N ARG A 301 19.97 1.04 19.92
CA ARG A 301 18.77 1.83 20.19
C ARG A 301 17.99 1.98 18.89
N ASP A 302 16.88 1.25 18.76
CA ASP A 302 15.82 1.67 17.84
C ASP A 302 15.12 2.88 18.44
N THR A 303 14.89 3.91 17.63
CA THR A 303 14.12 5.08 18.06
C THR A 303 12.66 4.84 17.66
N ILE A 304 11.76 4.84 18.65
CA ILE A 304 10.29 4.88 18.52
C ILE A 304 9.86 6.34 18.45
#